data_AF-A0A382WXH7-F1
#
_entry.id   AF-A0A382WXH7-F1
#
_cell.length_a   1.000
_cell.length_b   1.000
_cell.length_c   1.000
_cell.angle_alpha   90.00
_cell.angle_beta   90.00
_cell.angle_gamma   90.00
#
_symmetry.space_group_name_H-M   'P 1'
#
loop_
_entity.id
_entity.type
_entity.pdbx_description
1 polymer ?
#
loop_
_entity_poly.entity_id
_entity_poly.type
_entity_poly.pdbx_seq_one_letter_code
_entity_poly.pdbx_strand_id
1 'polypeptide(L)' 'MASLDMDSVVLRLQSEDHVGVLKKTVKGGTVLLNGSSSLSVVATIPAGHKIALLSVADGEPVRKYGQIIGF' A
#
# COMPACT_ATOMS: atom_id res chain seq x y z
N MET A 1 13.33 -10.90 -8.41
CA MET A 1 12.29 -10.06 -7.78
C MET A 1 10.94 -10.73 -8.03
N ALA A 2 10.13 -10.90 -7.00
CA ALA A 2 8.79 -11.47 -7.17
C ALA A 2 7.80 -10.37 -7.53
N SER A 3 6.90 -10.64 -8.48
CA SER A 3 5.78 -9.76 -8.82
C SER A 3 4.47 -10.38 -8.34
N LEU A 4 3.61 -9.58 -7.72
CA LEU A 4 2.29 -9.98 -7.28
C LEU A 4 1.25 -9.02 -7.84
N ASP A 5 0.07 -9.54 -8.13
CA ASP A 5 -1.08 -8.69 -8.40
C ASP A 5 -1.46 -7.90 -7.12
N MET A 6 -1.66 -6.59 -7.25
CA MET A 6 -1.90 -5.69 -6.13
C MET A 6 -3.20 -6.03 -5.40
N ASP A 7 -4.29 -6.27 -6.13
CA ASP A 7 -5.61 -6.57 -5.55
C ASP A 7 -5.59 -7.93 -4.84
N SER A 8 -4.71 -8.85 -5.24
CA SER A 8 -4.51 -10.12 -4.54
C SER A 8 -3.92 -9.96 -3.13
N VAL A 9 -3.22 -8.85 -2.83
CA VAL A 9 -2.47 -8.69 -1.57
C VAL A 9 -2.79 -7.42 -0.78
N VAL A 10 -3.32 -6.39 -1.41
CA VAL A 10 -3.66 -5.11 -0.79
C VAL A 10 -5.18 -4.98 -0.69
N LEU A 11 -5.67 -4.59 0.48
CA LEU A 11 -7.02 -4.10 0.69
C LEU A 11 -6.99 -2.57 0.70
N ARG A 12 -7.56 -1.97 -0.35
CA ARG A 12 -7.83 -0.54 -0.44
C ARG A 12 -9.34 -0.33 -0.31
N LEU A 13 -9.78 0.53 0.59
CA LEU A 13 -11.21 0.69 0.89
C LEU A 13 -11.84 1.83 0.10
N GLN A 14 -11.10 2.90 -0.14
CA GLN A 14 -11.53 4.03 -0.98
C GLN A 14 -10.46 4.39 -2.02
N SER A 15 -10.90 4.94 -3.16
CA SER A 15 -10.01 5.30 -4.28
C SER A 15 -9.12 6.51 -3.98
N GLU A 16 -9.44 7.28 -2.94
CA GLU A 16 -8.62 8.37 -2.40
C GLU A 16 -7.72 7.94 -1.23
N ASP A 17 -7.77 6.69 -0.77
CA ASP A 17 -6.92 6.24 0.33
C ASP A 17 -5.44 6.31 -0.07
N HIS A 18 -4.62 6.91 0.80
CA HIS A 18 -3.16 7.00 0.63
C HIS A 18 -2.47 5.68 1.00
N VAL A 19 -3.15 4.83 1.77
CA VAL A 19 -2.63 3.59 2.32
C VAL A 19 -3.58 2.43 2.09
N GLY A 20 -3.02 1.25 1.84
CA GLY A 20 -3.75 -0.03 1.82
C GLY A 20 -3.33 -0.91 3.00
N VAL A 21 -4.12 -1.95 3.31
CA VAL A 21 -3.76 -2.97 4.30
C VAL A 21 -3.31 -4.24 3.59
N LEU A 22 -2.20 -4.82 4.01
CA LEU A 22 -1.77 -6.10 3.44
C LEU A 22 -2.58 -7.28 3.99
N LYS A 23 -3.13 -8.10 3.09
CA LYS A 23 -3.85 -9.34 3.41
C LYS A 23 -2.91 -10.49 3.83
N LYS A 24 -1.62 -10.39 3.48
CA LYS A 24 -0.55 -11.35 3.83
C LYS A 24 0.77 -10.62 3.95
N THR A 25 1.76 -11.23 4.61
CA THR A 25 3.12 -10.69 4.68
C THR A 25 3.73 -10.58 3.29
N VAL A 26 4.24 -9.40 2.94
CA VAL A 26 4.93 -9.16 1.66
C VAL A 26 6.38 -8.81 1.94
N LYS A 27 7.31 -9.48 1.24
CA LYS A 27 8.75 -9.28 1.41
C LYS A 27 9.21 -7.99 0.74
N GLY A 28 10.20 -7.31 1.32
CA GLY A 28 10.91 -6.24 0.64
C GLY A 28 11.48 -6.70 -0.72
N GLY A 29 11.48 -5.80 -1.70
CA GLY A 29 11.83 -6.07 -3.10
C GLY A 29 10.73 -6.75 -3.92
N THR A 30 9.53 -6.97 -3.36
CA THR A 30 8.37 -7.42 -4.14
C THR A 30 7.79 -6.26 -4.92
N VAL A 31 7.39 -6.50 -6.17
CA VAL A 31 6.70 -5.52 -7.01
C VAL A 31 5.21 -5.87 -7.03
N LEU A 32 4.36 -4.92 -6.67
CA LEU A 32 2.90 -5.03 -6.76
C LEU A 32 2.44 -4.41 -8.08
N LEU A 33 1.70 -5.16 -8.88
CA LEU A 33 1.22 -4.74 -10.20
C LEU A 33 -0.24 -4.31 -10.10
N ASN A 34 -0.57 -3.15 -10.68
CA ASN A 34 -1.94 -2.65 -10.78
C ASN A 34 -2.17 -2.09 -12.19
N GLY A 35 -2.61 -2.97 -13.10
CA GLY A 35 -2.70 -2.65 -14.52
C GLY A 35 -1.34 -2.27 -15.10
N SER A 36 -1.22 -1.05 -15.62
CA SER A 36 0.04 -0.48 -16.13
C SER A 36 0.93 0.14 -15.06
N SER A 37 0.44 0.26 -13.83
CA SER A 37 1.19 0.83 -12.70
C SER A 37 1.88 -0.27 -11.89
N SER A 38 2.98 0.09 -11.22
CA SER A 38 3.66 -0.80 -10.29
C SER A 38 4.09 -0.07 -9.02
N LEU A 39 4.10 -0.79 -7.91
CA LEU A 39 4.52 -0.30 -6.60
C LEU A 39 5.58 -1.24 -6.01
N SER A 40 6.77 -0.71 -5.74
CA SER A 40 7.85 -1.48 -5.14
C SER A 40 7.76 -1.47 -3.62
N VAL A 41 7.76 -2.65 -3.00
CA VAL A 41 7.75 -2.82 -1.55
C VAL A 41 9.17 -2.67 -1.03
N VAL A 42 9.45 -1.60 -0.28
CA VAL A 42 10.82 -1.26 0.15
C VAL A 42 11.32 -2.14 1.30
N ALA A 43 10.44 -2.55 2.22
CA ALA A 43 10.76 -3.37 3.37
C ALA A 43 9.74 -4.51 3.53
N THR A 44 10.09 -5.56 4.28
CA THR A 44 9.11 -6.62 4.58
C THR A 44 8.02 -6.06 5.49
N ILE A 45 6.76 -6.17 5.06
CA ILE A 45 5.60 -5.66 5.79
C ILE A 45 4.72 -6.86 6.20
N PRO A 46 4.43 -7.05 7.50
CA PRO A 46 3.55 -8.12 7.98
C PRO A 46 2.10 -7.98 7.49
N ALA A 47 1.36 -9.08 7.50
CA ALA A 47 -0.09 -9.05 7.28
C ALA A 47 -0.79 -8.11 8.30
N GLY A 48 -1.83 -7.40 7.85
CA GLY A 48 -2.57 -6.43 8.66
C GLY A 48 -1.94 -5.04 8.77
N HIS A 49 -0.68 -4.88 8.37
CA HIS A 49 0.00 -3.58 8.39
C HIS A 49 -0.31 -2.75 7.14
N LYS A 50 -0.07 -1.43 7.26
CA LYS A 50 -0.33 -0.47 6.19
C LYS A 50 0.85 -0.38 5.22
N ILE A 51 0.55 -0.26 3.93
CA ILE A 51 1.49 0.10 2.86
C ILE A 51 1.03 1.40 2.22
N ALA A 52 1.95 2.31 1.93
CA ALA A 52 1.66 3.53 1.18
C ALA A 52 1.42 3.19 -0.30
N LEU A 53 0.35 3.74 -0.88
CA LEU A 53 -0.03 3.55 -2.29
C LEU A 53 0.44 4.71 -3.18
N LEU A 54 0.85 5.80 -2.54
CA LEU A 54 1.40 7.02 -3.13
C LEU A 54 2.40 7.64 -2.15
N SER A 55 3.22 8.58 -2.64
CA SER A 55 4.11 9.35 -1.78
C SER A 55 3.30 10.31 -0.90
N VAL A 56 3.57 10.30 0.40
CA VAL A 56 3.02 11.25 1.38
C VAL A 56 4.20 12.00 1.97
N ALA A 57 4.21 13.33 1.88
CA ALA A 57 5.29 14.16 2.42
C ALA A 57 5.13 14.37 3.93
N ASP A 58 6.20 14.82 4.59
CA ASP A 58 6.18 15.11 6.03
C ASP A 58 5.14 16.20 6.34
N GLY A 59 4.28 15.93 7.33
CA GLY A 59 3.18 16.81 7.72
C GLY A 59 1.95 16.77 6.80
N GLU A 60 1.95 15.98 5.73
CA GLU A 60 0.77 15.80 4.89
C GLU A 60 -0.23 14.80 5.49
N PRO A 61 -1.54 15.04 5.36
CA PRO A 61 -2.54 14.14 5.91
C PRO A 61 -2.46 12.74 5.29
N VAL A 62 -2.49 11.72 6.13
CA VAL A 62 -2.62 10.31 5.72
C VAL A 62 -4.09 9.94 5.67
N ARG A 63 -4.59 9.49 4.50
CA ARG A 63 -5.99 9.10 4.33
C ARG A 63 -6.21 7.59 4.32
N LYS A 64 -7.22 7.14 5.06
CA LYS A 64 -7.76 5.77 5.04
C LYS A 64 -9.25 5.80 5.39
N TYR A 65 -10.05 4.90 4.81
CA TYR A 65 -11.51 4.88 5.00
C TYR A 65 -12.18 6.17 4.46
N GLY A 66 -11.54 6.86 3.51
CA GLY A 66 -11.98 8.18 3.04
C GLY A 66 -11.79 9.32 4.05
N GLN A 67 -11.09 9.07 5.17
CA GLN A 67 -10.89 10.03 6.25
C GLN A 67 -9.40 10.24 6.54
N ILE A 68 -9.05 11.40 7.12
CA ILE A 68 -7.70 11.65 7.63
C ILE A 68 -7.53 10.84 8.92
N ILE A 69 -6.48 10.02 8.98
CA ILE A 69 -6.16 9.17 10.14
C ILE A 69 -4.90 9.63 10.88
N GLY A 70 -4.22 10.64 10.38
CA GLY A 70 -2.95 11.16 10.88
C GLY A 70 -2.29 12.09 9.88
N PHE A 71 -1.07 12.53 10.19
CA PHE A 71 -0.20 13.38 9.39
C PHE A 71 1.22 12.79 9.43
#